data_AF-X1FU21-F1
#
_entry.id   AF-X1FU21-F1
#
_cell.length_a   1.000
_cell.length_b   1.000
_cell.length_c   1.000
_cell.angle_alpha   90.00
_cell.angle_beta   90.00
_cell.angle_gamma   90.00
#
_symmetry.space_group_name_H-M   'P 1'
#
loop_
_entity.id
_entity.type
_entity.pdbx_description
1 polymer ?
#
loop_
_entity_poly.entity_id
_entity_poly.type
_entity_poly.pdbx_seq_one_letter_code
_entity_poly.pdbx_strand_id
1 'polypeptide(L)'
;MTLCERYNTGEDYQWGSWDGNWSAQTFTIGNTGANVDHRITSVKLRLYRIGSPGTGTVAIYTTDGNGKPDEVTSATVNYNFNNLGTNTSGAWVEFTFSSPVMLSPSTKYAIVISAPNGNYENSIWWKADTESPSYTGGDGYYSSNSGGSWTLAESPAADLMFETYTDLYYKDLNEE
;
A
#
# COMPACT_ATOMS: atom_id res chain seq x y z
N MET A 1 -7.95 10.82 -12.99
CA MET A 1 -7.85 9.90 -11.85
C MET A 1 -8.36 10.63 -10.63
N THR A 2 -9.20 9.97 -9.83
CA THR A 2 -9.80 10.53 -8.61
C THR A 2 -9.19 9.88 -7.40
N LEU A 3 -8.77 10.67 -6.41
CA LEU A 3 -8.28 10.19 -5.11
C LEU A 3 -9.42 9.57 -4.31
N CYS A 4 -9.23 8.35 -3.81
CA CYS A 4 -10.24 7.63 -3.02
C CYS A 4 -9.79 7.45 -1.58
N GLU A 5 -8.89 6.50 -1.31
CA GLU A 5 -8.42 6.26 0.05
C GLU A 5 -7.04 6.88 0.28
N ARG A 6 -6.79 7.38 1.49
CA ARG A 6 -5.50 7.97 1.84
C ARG A 6 -5.20 7.97 3.33
N TYR A 7 -3.91 7.89 3.61
CA TYR A 7 -3.27 8.37 4.81
C TYR A 7 -1.96 9.04 4.40
N ASN A 8 -1.90 10.38 4.42
CA ASN A 8 -0.86 11.13 3.72
C ASN A 8 -0.25 12.28 4.54
N THR A 9 -0.42 12.25 5.86
CA THR A 9 0.13 13.21 6.82
C THR A 9 0.50 12.51 8.11
N GLY A 10 1.35 13.13 8.93
CA GLY A 10 1.67 12.63 10.27
C GLY A 10 2.84 11.64 10.31
N GLU A 11 3.56 11.43 9.20
CA GLU A 11 4.69 10.49 9.24
C GLU A 11 5.79 10.91 10.22
N ASP A 12 6.22 9.95 11.03
CA ASP A 12 7.29 10.09 12.04
C ASP A 12 8.27 8.90 12.01
N TYR A 13 7.97 7.86 11.24
CA TYR A 13 8.72 6.61 11.21
C TYR A 13 8.81 6.00 9.80
N GLN A 14 9.34 4.78 9.70
CA GLN A 14 9.45 4.04 8.46
C GLN A 14 9.53 2.54 8.69
N TRP A 15 8.99 1.78 7.74
CA TRP A 15 9.03 0.32 7.72
C TRP A 15 9.77 -0.16 6.48
N GLY A 16 10.70 -1.08 6.68
CA GLY A 16 11.56 -1.56 5.61
C GLY A 16 11.01 -2.81 4.94
N SER A 17 11.22 -2.93 3.63
CA SER A 17 10.94 -4.12 2.84
C SER A 17 12.21 -4.62 2.12
N TRP A 18 12.46 -5.91 2.21
CA TRP A 18 13.56 -6.63 1.55
C TRP A 18 13.22 -8.14 1.47
N ASP A 19 14.17 -9.00 1.09
CA ASP A 19 13.89 -10.43 1.03
C ASP A 19 13.53 -11.01 2.41
N GLY A 20 12.50 -11.84 2.47
CA GLY A 20 11.94 -12.33 3.71
C GLY A 20 11.16 -11.30 4.52
N ASN A 21 11.31 -9.98 4.31
CA ASN A 21 10.59 -8.94 5.04
C ASN A 21 9.74 -8.06 4.11
N TRP A 22 8.42 -8.26 4.08
CA TRP A 22 7.50 -7.47 3.27
C TRP A 22 6.61 -6.61 4.17
N SER A 23 6.19 -5.45 3.66
CA SER A 23 5.29 -4.54 4.37
C SER A 23 3.98 -4.37 3.62
N ALA A 24 2.91 -4.14 4.37
CA ALA A 24 1.59 -3.89 3.82
C ALA A 24 0.83 -2.81 4.61
N GLN A 25 -0.04 -2.08 3.91
CA GLN A 25 -1.06 -1.23 4.52
C GLN A 25 -2.42 -1.73 4.05
N THR A 26 -3.32 -2.01 4.99
CA THR A 26 -4.71 -2.32 4.64
C THR A 26 -5.56 -1.05 4.60
N PHE A 27 -6.61 -1.07 3.79
CA PHE A 27 -7.53 0.04 3.61
C PHE A 27 -8.93 -0.47 3.27
N THR A 28 -9.94 0.27 3.67
CA THR A 28 -11.35 -0.02 3.38
C THR A 28 -11.91 1.03 2.44
N ILE A 29 -12.55 0.58 1.35
CA ILE A 29 -13.24 1.48 0.41
C ILE A 29 -14.37 2.20 1.13
N GLY A 30 -14.38 3.54 1.05
CA GLY A 30 -15.35 4.41 1.70
C GLY A 30 -14.92 4.94 3.06
N ASN A 31 -13.66 4.80 3.47
CA ASN A 31 -13.18 5.30 4.77
C ASN A 31 -12.87 6.80 4.72
N THR A 32 -11.98 7.21 3.82
CA THR A 32 -11.64 8.63 3.57
C THR A 32 -12.19 9.14 2.24
N GLY A 33 -12.53 8.22 1.34
CA GLY A 33 -13.13 8.49 0.04
C GLY A 33 -14.61 8.17 -0.01
N ALA A 34 -15.13 8.08 -1.23
CA ALA A 34 -16.51 7.69 -1.44
C ALA A 34 -16.69 6.17 -1.35
N ASN A 35 -17.78 5.76 -0.71
CA ASN A 35 -18.12 4.35 -0.50
C ASN A 35 -18.88 3.77 -1.71
N VAL A 36 -18.19 3.61 -2.83
CA VAL A 36 -18.72 3.08 -4.09
C VAL A 36 -17.74 2.08 -4.70
N ASP A 37 -18.19 1.32 -5.70
CA ASP A 37 -17.30 0.48 -6.48
C ASP A 37 -16.13 1.30 -7.06
N HIS A 38 -14.92 0.82 -6.83
CA HIS A 38 -13.68 1.55 -7.08
C HIS A 38 -12.76 0.76 -8.00
N ARG A 39 -12.62 1.21 -9.24
CA ARG A 39 -11.67 0.60 -10.19
C ARG A 39 -10.28 1.16 -9.93
N ILE A 40 -9.45 0.42 -9.20
CA ILE A 40 -8.16 0.95 -8.75
C ILE A 40 -7.17 1.02 -9.92
N THR A 41 -6.67 2.23 -10.21
CA THR A 41 -5.76 2.48 -11.35
C THR A 41 -4.33 2.72 -10.92
N SER A 42 -4.12 3.31 -9.75
CA SER A 42 -2.79 3.51 -9.19
C SER A 42 -2.83 3.64 -7.68
N VAL A 43 -1.66 3.45 -7.08
CA VAL A 43 -1.37 3.87 -5.71
C VAL A 43 -0.19 4.83 -5.70
N LYS A 44 -0.17 5.77 -4.77
CA LYS A 44 1.04 6.54 -4.44
C LYS A 44 1.49 6.19 -3.05
N LEU A 45 2.77 5.87 -2.91
CA LEU A 45 3.38 5.50 -1.64
C LEU A 45 4.52 6.46 -1.34
N ARG A 46 4.73 6.82 -0.08
CA ARG A 46 5.84 7.68 0.31
C ARG A 46 7.05 6.84 0.70
N LEU A 47 7.99 6.71 -0.23
CA LEU A 47 9.08 5.74 -0.18
C LEU A 47 10.46 6.39 -0.31
N TYR A 48 11.48 5.72 0.23
CA TYR A 48 12.87 5.88 -0.15
C TYR A 48 13.56 4.51 -0.19
N ARG A 49 14.84 4.46 -0.58
CA ARG A 49 15.66 3.24 -0.54
C ARG A 49 16.97 3.42 0.24
N ILE A 50 17.50 2.30 0.72
CA ILE A 50 18.90 2.11 1.11
C ILE A 50 19.54 1.15 0.09
N GLY A 51 20.78 1.43 -0.30
CA GLY A 51 21.51 0.59 -1.27
C GLY A 51 20.75 0.40 -2.59
N SER A 52 20.81 -0.79 -3.16
CA SER A 52 20.17 -1.14 -4.45
C SER A 52 19.22 -2.33 -4.27
N PRO A 53 17.94 -2.11 -3.90
CA PRO A 53 17.00 -3.19 -3.56
C PRO A 53 16.63 -4.11 -4.73
N GLY A 54 16.94 -3.70 -5.97
CA GLY A 54 16.62 -4.47 -7.16
C GLY A 54 15.15 -4.38 -7.55
N THR A 55 14.65 -5.42 -8.22
CA THR A 55 13.25 -5.48 -8.66
C THR A 55 12.35 -6.15 -7.63
N GLY A 56 11.10 -5.73 -7.58
CA GLY A 56 10.04 -6.36 -6.79
C GLY A 56 8.67 -5.88 -7.24
N THR A 57 7.66 -5.98 -6.38
CA THR A 57 6.29 -5.59 -6.74
C THR A 57 5.63 -4.64 -5.76
N VAL A 58 4.71 -3.84 -6.29
CA VAL A 58 3.63 -3.19 -5.54
C VAL A 58 2.32 -3.77 -6.05
N ALA A 59 1.50 -4.33 -5.18
CA ALA A 59 0.29 -5.04 -5.57
C ALA A 59 -0.86 -4.86 -4.59
N ILE A 60 -2.08 -5.02 -5.09
CA ILE A 60 -3.30 -5.05 -4.29
C ILE A 60 -3.64 -6.50 -3.96
N TYR A 61 -3.95 -6.76 -2.69
CA TYR A 61 -4.38 -8.04 -2.16
C TYR A 61 -5.80 -7.93 -1.60
N THR A 62 -6.56 -9.02 -1.64
CA THR A 62 -7.71 -9.23 -0.76
C THR A 62 -7.23 -9.38 0.68
N THR A 63 -8.18 -9.38 1.64
CA THR A 63 -7.87 -9.69 3.03
C THR A 63 -8.65 -10.87 3.57
N ASP A 64 -8.05 -11.59 4.52
CA ASP A 64 -8.69 -12.68 5.26
C ASP A 64 -9.76 -12.17 6.26
N GLY A 65 -10.41 -13.09 6.97
CA GLY A 65 -11.41 -12.76 7.99
C GLY A 65 -10.89 -11.95 9.19
N ASN A 66 -9.57 -11.83 9.36
CA ASN A 66 -8.92 -11.01 10.37
C ASN A 66 -8.41 -9.68 9.79
N GLY A 67 -8.66 -9.40 8.51
CA GLY A 67 -8.22 -8.19 7.82
C GLY A 67 -6.76 -8.22 7.38
N LYS A 68 -6.08 -9.37 7.39
CA LYS A 68 -4.68 -9.52 6.93
C LYS A 68 -4.64 -9.72 5.42
N PRO A 69 -3.56 -9.31 4.72
CA PRO A 69 -3.41 -9.65 3.31
C PRO A 69 -3.50 -11.17 3.06
N ASP A 70 -4.22 -11.56 2.02
CA ASP A 70 -4.48 -12.98 1.69
C ASP A 70 -4.10 -13.30 0.23
N GLU A 71 -4.99 -13.03 -0.73
CA GLU A 71 -4.75 -13.36 -2.13
C GLU A 71 -4.37 -12.11 -2.95
N VAL A 72 -3.31 -12.24 -3.77
CA VAL A 72 -2.90 -11.20 -4.70
C VAL A 72 -3.92 -11.04 -5.84
N THR A 73 -4.24 -9.81 -6.20
CA THR A 73 -5.11 -9.49 -7.34
C THR A 73 -4.32 -9.25 -8.62
N SER A 74 -5.01 -9.06 -9.75
CA SER A 74 -4.35 -8.66 -11.01
C SER A 74 -3.78 -7.23 -10.99
N ALA A 75 -4.14 -6.40 -10.02
CA ALA A 75 -3.57 -5.06 -9.84
C ALA A 75 -2.17 -5.16 -9.21
N THR A 76 -1.18 -5.47 -10.04
CA THR A 76 0.23 -5.65 -9.67
C THR A 76 1.14 -4.84 -10.59
N VAL A 77 2.16 -4.19 -10.03
CA VAL A 77 3.24 -3.50 -10.76
C VAL A 77 4.57 -4.15 -10.42
N ASN A 78 5.31 -4.59 -11.44
CA ASN A 78 6.73 -4.88 -11.31
C ASN A 78 7.51 -3.57 -11.37
N TYR A 79 8.38 -3.32 -10.38
CA TYR A 79 9.14 -2.08 -10.29
C TYR A 79 10.61 -2.33 -9.98
N ASN A 80 11.50 -1.55 -10.59
CA ASN A 80 12.91 -1.52 -10.21
C ASN A 80 13.13 -0.48 -9.12
N PHE A 81 13.19 -0.93 -7.86
CA PHE A 81 13.29 -0.07 -6.70
C PHE A 81 14.63 0.67 -6.60
N ASN A 82 15.63 0.33 -7.42
CA ASN A 82 16.84 1.16 -7.58
C ASN A 82 16.53 2.57 -8.09
N ASN A 83 15.35 2.78 -8.70
CA ASN A 83 14.90 4.09 -9.18
C ASN A 83 14.34 4.98 -8.06
N LEU A 84 14.13 4.46 -6.85
CA LEU A 84 13.73 5.29 -5.70
C LEU A 84 14.85 6.26 -5.31
N GLY A 85 14.46 7.39 -4.70
CA GLY A 85 15.40 8.32 -4.07
C GLY A 85 16.00 7.75 -2.78
N THR A 86 17.18 8.25 -2.40
CA THR A 86 17.88 7.87 -1.16
C THR A 86 17.66 8.85 -0.01
N ASN A 87 16.88 9.93 -0.22
CA ASN A 87 16.54 10.87 0.84
C ASN A 87 15.55 10.21 1.82
N THR A 88 15.93 10.12 3.09
CA THR A 88 15.15 9.46 4.15
C THR A 88 13.84 10.16 4.49
N SER A 89 13.62 11.40 4.01
CA SER A 89 12.31 12.06 4.08
C SER A 89 11.23 11.35 3.25
N GLY A 90 11.64 10.46 2.33
CA GLY A 90 10.78 9.82 1.35
C GLY A 90 10.32 10.78 0.26
N ALA A 91 9.83 10.20 -0.84
CA ALA A 91 9.11 10.90 -1.89
C ALA A 91 7.84 10.12 -2.25
N TRP A 92 6.79 10.81 -2.65
CA TRP A 92 5.59 10.17 -3.20
C TRP A 92 5.90 9.59 -4.58
N VAL A 93 5.80 8.27 -4.70
CA VAL A 93 6.03 7.52 -5.94
C VAL A 93 4.73 6.87 -6.36
N GLU A 94 4.34 7.10 -7.61
CA GLU A 94 3.12 6.53 -8.19
C GLU A 94 3.40 5.19 -8.90
N PHE A 95 2.55 4.21 -8.63
CA PHE A 95 2.56 2.88 -9.24
C PHE A 95 1.23 2.68 -9.97
N THR A 96 1.27 2.81 -11.31
CA THR A 96 0.08 2.64 -12.17
C THR A 96 -0.09 1.17 -12.56
N PHE A 97 -1.26 0.61 -12.30
CA PHE A 97 -1.58 -0.78 -12.64
C PHE A 97 -1.94 -0.90 -14.13
N SER A 98 -1.28 -1.79 -14.85
CA SER A 98 -1.65 -2.15 -16.24
C SER A 98 -2.95 -2.95 -16.33
N SER A 99 -3.35 -3.57 -15.22
CA SER A 99 -4.56 -4.38 -15.10
C SER A 99 -5.37 -3.93 -13.87
N PRO A 100 -6.12 -2.81 -13.96
CA PRO A 100 -6.98 -2.32 -12.89
C PRO A 100 -7.99 -3.37 -12.44
N VAL A 101 -8.30 -3.40 -11.14
CA VAL A 101 -9.26 -4.33 -10.54
C VAL A 101 -10.41 -3.54 -9.91
N MET A 102 -11.62 -4.11 -9.94
CA MET A 102 -12.78 -3.58 -9.23
C MET A 102 -12.68 -3.92 -7.74
N LEU A 103 -12.69 -2.89 -6.89
CA LEU A 103 -12.75 -3.00 -5.45
C LEU A 103 -14.14 -2.62 -4.98
N SER A 104 -14.73 -3.44 -4.11
CA SER A 104 -16.12 -3.27 -3.66
C SER A 104 -16.22 -2.26 -2.51
N PRO A 105 -17.34 -1.53 -2.37
CA PRO A 105 -17.58 -0.64 -1.24
C PRO A 105 -17.52 -1.39 0.09
N SER A 106 -17.10 -0.70 1.15
CA SER A 106 -17.03 -1.23 2.52
C SER A 106 -16.22 -2.52 2.68
N THR A 107 -15.34 -2.80 1.71
CA THR A 107 -14.49 -4.00 1.69
C THR A 107 -13.05 -3.60 1.96
N LYS A 108 -12.36 -4.40 2.80
CA LYS A 108 -10.95 -4.21 3.14
C LYS A 108 -10.06 -4.91 2.09
N TYR A 109 -9.01 -4.20 1.69
CA TYR A 109 -7.96 -4.66 0.78
C TYR A 109 -6.60 -4.28 1.36
N ALA A 110 -5.51 -4.81 0.80
CA ALA A 110 -4.16 -4.45 1.21
C ALA A 110 -3.31 -3.98 0.03
N ILE A 111 -2.48 -2.98 0.27
CA ILE A 111 -1.34 -2.63 -0.58
C ILE A 111 -0.12 -3.36 -0.01
N VAL A 112 0.57 -4.15 -0.82
CA VAL A 112 1.75 -4.92 -0.42
C VAL A 112 2.97 -4.50 -1.26
N ILE A 113 4.10 -4.29 -0.59
CA ILE A 113 5.42 -4.17 -1.23
C ILE A 113 6.18 -5.49 -1.05
N SER A 114 6.56 -6.11 -2.16
CA SER A 114 7.51 -7.23 -2.17
C SER A 114 8.88 -6.79 -2.70
N ALA A 115 9.95 -7.29 -2.08
CA ALA A 115 11.32 -6.93 -2.44
C ALA A 115 12.26 -8.15 -2.39
N PRO A 116 12.00 -9.19 -3.19
CA PRO A 116 12.66 -10.50 -3.06
C PRO A 116 14.16 -10.51 -3.38
N ASN A 117 14.67 -9.45 -4.00
CA ASN A 117 16.09 -9.32 -4.34
C ASN A 117 16.88 -8.45 -3.34
N GLY A 118 16.17 -7.81 -2.40
CA GLY A 118 16.76 -6.90 -1.43
C GLY A 118 17.31 -7.62 -0.20
N ASN A 119 18.06 -6.88 0.60
CA ASN A 119 18.40 -7.25 1.97
C ASN A 119 18.37 -5.98 2.84
N TYR A 120 18.72 -6.07 4.13
CA TYR A 120 18.68 -4.90 5.00
C TYR A 120 19.46 -3.68 4.47
N GLU A 121 20.64 -3.91 3.88
CA GLU A 121 21.49 -2.87 3.27
C GLU A 121 21.04 -2.48 1.84
N ASN A 122 20.07 -3.19 1.28
CA ASN A 122 19.52 -3.01 -0.07
C ASN A 122 17.99 -3.11 0.03
N SER A 123 17.38 -2.13 0.68
CA SER A 123 15.99 -2.18 1.16
C SER A 123 15.16 -0.97 0.72
N ILE A 124 13.85 -1.18 0.64
CA ILE A 124 12.85 -0.13 0.44
C ILE A 124 12.38 0.30 1.82
N TRP A 125 12.09 1.58 2.01
CA TRP A 125 11.56 2.09 3.26
C TRP A 125 10.33 2.93 3.01
N TRP A 126 9.22 2.50 3.58
CA TRP A 126 7.92 3.12 3.47
C TRP A 126 7.65 3.96 4.71
N LYS A 127 7.42 5.26 4.52
CA LYS A 127 7.10 6.18 5.61
C LYS A 127 5.81 5.76 6.31
N ALA A 128 5.81 5.90 7.64
CA ALA A 128 4.70 5.53 8.51
C ALA A 128 4.52 6.58 9.62
N ASP A 129 3.32 6.61 10.19
CA ASP A 129 3.00 7.26 11.47
C ASP A 129 2.90 6.19 12.54
N THR A 130 3.58 6.41 13.66
CA THR A 130 3.70 5.45 14.76
C THR A 130 3.47 6.06 16.14
N GLU A 131 3.58 7.39 16.28
CA GLU A 131 3.29 8.09 17.52
C GLU A 131 1.79 8.40 17.64
N SER A 132 1.10 8.66 16.53
CA SER A 132 -0.33 9.00 16.54
C SER A 132 -1.09 8.51 15.30
N PRO A 133 -0.94 7.23 14.89
CA PRO A 133 -1.65 6.67 13.75
C PRO A 133 -3.16 6.82 13.94
N SER A 134 -3.83 7.44 12.96
CA SER A 134 -5.25 7.79 13.03
C SER A 134 -6.09 7.23 11.88
N TYR A 135 -5.53 6.37 11.03
CA TYR A 135 -6.25 5.78 9.91
C TYR A 135 -7.14 4.63 10.38
N THR A 136 -8.44 4.89 10.49
CA THR A 136 -9.41 3.88 10.98
C THR A 136 -9.80 2.83 9.93
N GLY A 137 -9.40 3.02 8.68
CA GLY A 137 -9.82 2.18 7.55
C GLY A 137 -8.98 0.92 7.37
N GLY A 138 -7.98 0.70 8.22
CA GLY A 138 -7.09 -0.45 8.14
C GLY A 138 -5.82 -0.20 8.94
N ASP A 139 -4.92 -1.16 8.84
CA ASP A 139 -3.75 -1.28 9.69
C ASP A 139 -2.51 -1.61 8.86
N GLY A 140 -1.34 -1.24 9.37
CA GLY A 140 -0.05 -1.71 8.90
C GLY A 140 0.22 -3.18 9.27
N TYR A 141 0.81 -3.93 8.35
CA TYR A 141 1.25 -5.31 8.54
C TYR A 141 2.65 -5.52 8.00
N TYR A 142 3.34 -6.52 8.54
CA TYR A 142 4.57 -7.04 7.96
C TYR A 142 4.53 -8.55 7.85
N SER A 143 5.37 -9.09 6.97
CA SER A 143 5.61 -10.51 6.81
C SER A 143 7.10 -10.79 6.94
N SER A 144 7.49 -11.74 7.79
CA SER A 144 8.88 -12.20 7.95
C SER A 144 9.19 -13.48 7.17
N ASN A 145 8.33 -13.85 6.21
CA ASN A 145 8.44 -15.05 5.38
C ASN A 145 7.91 -14.80 3.96
N SER A 146 8.21 -13.64 3.39
CA SER A 146 7.90 -13.31 1.99
C SER A 146 6.42 -13.49 1.62
N GLY A 147 5.53 -12.98 2.47
CA GLY A 147 4.08 -13.01 2.27
C GLY A 147 3.40 -14.31 2.71
N GLY A 148 4.12 -15.29 3.25
CA GLY A 148 3.53 -16.55 3.73
C GLY A 148 2.63 -16.40 4.95
N SER A 149 2.88 -15.39 5.78
CA SER A 149 2.03 -14.98 6.90
C SER A 149 2.24 -13.52 7.24
N TRP A 150 1.19 -12.89 7.79
CA TRP A 150 1.18 -11.47 8.14
C TRP A 150 0.97 -11.26 9.65
N THR A 151 1.80 -10.38 10.20
CA THR A 151 1.77 -9.92 11.59
C THR A 151 1.39 -8.45 11.62
N LEU A 152 0.49 -8.10 12.54
CA LEU A 152 0.05 -6.73 12.75
C LEU A 152 1.23 -5.87 13.22
N ALA A 153 1.32 -4.65 12.69
CA ALA A 153 2.17 -3.61 13.23
C ALA A 153 1.62 -3.10 14.55
N GLU A 154 1.84 -3.78 15.67
CA GLU A 154 1.27 -3.38 16.97
C GLU A 154 2.25 -2.66 17.90
N SER A 155 3.56 -2.78 17.65
CA SER A 155 4.59 -2.12 18.45
C SER A 155 5.79 -1.66 17.59
N PRO A 156 5.77 -0.41 17.11
CA PRO A 156 4.66 0.52 17.26
C PRO A 156 3.48 0.16 16.35
N ALA A 157 2.27 0.57 16.77
CA ALA A 157 1.14 0.74 15.87
C ALA A 157 1.60 1.54 14.64
N ALA A 158 1.27 1.12 13.42
CA ALA A 158 1.75 1.83 12.24
C ALA A 158 0.66 1.99 11.18
N ASP A 159 0.50 3.24 10.73
CA ASP A 159 -0.21 3.57 9.49
C ASP A 159 0.82 4.02 8.44
N LEU A 160 0.99 3.23 7.38
CA LEU A 160 1.92 3.54 6.31
C LEU A 160 1.32 4.52 5.30
N MET A 161 2.14 5.44 4.79
CA MET A 161 1.69 6.58 4.00
C MET A 161 1.27 6.17 2.57
N PHE A 162 -0.01 6.35 2.23
CA PHE A 162 -0.55 5.91 0.95
C PHE A 162 -1.65 6.82 0.41
N GLU A 163 -1.87 6.72 -0.90
CA GLU A 163 -3.03 7.22 -1.62
C GLU A 163 -3.47 6.18 -2.67
N THR A 164 -4.77 6.00 -2.86
CA THR A 164 -5.35 5.16 -3.94
C THR A 164 -6.14 6.01 -4.93
N TYR A 165 -6.10 5.63 -6.21
CA TYR A 165 -6.73 6.37 -7.28
C TYR A 165 -7.61 5.47 -8.16
N THR A 166 -8.65 6.06 -8.76
CA THR A 166 -9.55 5.39 -9.74
C THR A 166 -9.80 6.20 -11.01
N ASP A 167 -10.23 5.50 -12.06
CA ASP A 167 -10.80 6.05 -13.29
C ASP A 167 -12.33 5.95 -13.38
N LEU A 168 -13.03 5.35 -12.42
CA LEU A 168 -14.47 5.20 -12.52
C LEU A 168 -15.20 6.55 -12.34
N TYR A 169 -15.89 6.89 -13.42
CA TYR A 169 -16.75 8.06 -13.61
C TYR A 169 -18.03 7.87 -12.80
N TYR A 170 -18.33 8.81 -11.89
CA TYR A 170 -19.73 9.03 -11.48
C TYR A 170 -20.50 9.47 -12.72
N LYS A 171 -21.20 8.55 -13.38
CA LYS A 171 -22.38 8.91 -14.16
C LYS A 171 -23.55 8.76 -13.21
N ASP A 172 -24.16 9.88 -12.88
CA ASP A 172 -25.37 9.97 -12.08
C ASP A 172 -26.40 8.93 -12.54
N LEU A 173 -26.84 8.07 -11.63
CA LEU A 173 -28.01 7.20 -11.82
C LEU A 173 -29.33 7.99 -11.58
N ASN A 174 -29.33 9.29 -11.86
CA ASN A 174 -30.51 10.14 -11.69
C ASN A 174 -30.89 10.80 -13.02
N GLU A 175 -31.23 9.98 -14.02
CA GLU A 175 -32.13 10.37 -15.10
C GLU A 175 -33.17 9.26 -15.26
N GLU A 176 -34.19 9.28 -14.39
CA GLU A 176 -35.55 8.81 -14.70
C GLU A 176 -36.48 10.02 -14.81
#